data_AF-A0A536VR79-F1
#
_entry.id   AF-A0A536VR79-F1
#
_cell.length_a   1.000
_cell.length_b   1.000
_cell.length_c   1.000
_cell.angle_alpha   90.00
_cell.angle_beta   90.00
_cell.angle_gamma   90.00
#
_symmetry.space_group_name_H-M   'P 1'
#
loop_
_entity.id
_entity.type
_entity.pdbx_description
1 polymer ?
#
loop_
_entity_poly.entity_id
_entity_poly.type
_entity_poly.pdbx_seq_one_letter_code
_entity_poly.pdbx_strand_id
1 'polypeptide(L)'
;SLEDIARAATWMANALIVALRERPAPPSIERLYLTDPIADLGYIDGVMFSGGVGEYVYAREDRNFGDWGHALGNALRQTIAEKRFPWPVLPAGECIRATALGASEYTVQLSGNTTYISEPGALLPRRNLQVLQPQCELRNRIDSGELARAIRHRFTAFDLSEGESDVALAFHWQGSPSYERVAAFVSGLTRGLAHTIANGRPIYVIFDADVAQTVGGLLKDEFGVESPVLVIDGITLRDFDFIDLGRIRLPSNTVPVTIKSLVFSEDPRSDGALPHLADYRQVTRRHQNHFAGQGHVHGKMPAHRHAASHPHDHGDEHVHPHDHGDDVHSHGEHHHEHGPRDEDAGKR
;
A
#
# COMPACT_ATOMS: atom_id res chain seq x y z
N SER A 1 0.12 17.74 -36.56
CA SER A 1 -0.12 19.10 -36.02
C SER A 1 -0.83 19.00 -34.66
N LEU A 2 -1.04 20.11 -33.94
CA LEU A 2 -1.90 20.11 -32.73
C LEU A 2 -3.33 19.65 -33.03
N GLU A 3 -3.81 19.95 -34.24
CA GLU A 3 -5.12 19.51 -34.73
C GLU A 3 -5.19 17.99 -34.91
N ASP A 4 -4.13 17.36 -35.43
CA ASP A 4 -4.06 15.90 -35.53
C ASP A 4 -4.07 15.23 -34.14
N ILE A 5 -3.38 15.82 -33.17
CA ILE A 5 -3.36 15.33 -31.78
C ILE A 5 -4.77 15.43 -31.17
N ALA A 6 -5.46 16.56 -31.34
CA ALA A 6 -6.83 16.73 -30.84
C ALA A 6 -7.80 15.73 -31.49
N ARG A 7 -7.67 15.50 -32.80
CA ARG A 7 -8.48 14.53 -33.55
C ARG A 7 -8.23 13.10 -33.07
N ALA A 8 -6.96 12.72 -32.90
CA ALA A 8 -6.59 11.41 -32.39
C ALA A 8 -7.03 11.21 -30.92
N ALA A 9 -6.88 12.21 -30.06
CA ALA A 9 -7.35 12.17 -28.67
C ALA A 9 -8.88 12.00 -28.58
N THR A 10 -9.62 12.69 -29.46
CA THR A 10 -11.08 12.52 -29.58
C THR A 10 -11.45 11.11 -30.01
N TRP A 11 -10.73 10.56 -30.99
CA TRP A 11 -10.91 9.18 -31.42
C TRP A 11 -10.60 8.18 -30.29
N MET A 12 -9.52 8.39 -29.53
CA MET A 12 -9.14 7.54 -28.38
C MET A 12 -10.22 7.57 -27.28
N ALA A 13 -10.74 8.74 -26.94
CA ALA A 13 -11.82 8.87 -25.95
C ALA A 13 -13.09 8.12 -26.38
N ASN A 14 -13.43 8.18 -27.67
CA ASN A 14 -14.55 7.42 -28.24
C ASN A 14 -14.27 5.92 -28.25
N ALA A 15 -13.06 5.50 -28.64
CA ALA A 15 -12.63 4.10 -28.65
C ALA A 15 -12.71 3.49 -27.24
N LEU A 16 -12.31 4.22 -26.20
CA LEU A 16 -12.45 3.79 -24.81
C LEU A 16 -13.92 3.53 -24.44
N ILE A 17 -14.83 4.40 -24.84
CA ILE A 17 -16.26 4.22 -24.53
C ILE A 17 -16.84 3.02 -25.27
N VAL A 18 -16.47 2.82 -26.53
CA VAL A 18 -16.87 1.64 -27.30
C VAL A 18 -16.35 0.37 -26.63
N ALA A 19 -15.07 0.35 -26.24
CA ALA A 19 -14.45 -0.79 -25.54
C ALA A 19 -15.15 -1.13 -24.20
N LEU A 20 -15.67 -0.12 -23.51
CA LEU A 20 -16.36 -0.28 -22.23
C LEU A 20 -17.83 -0.70 -22.38
N ARG A 21 -18.51 -0.32 -23.47
CA ARG A 21 -19.95 -0.53 -23.66
C ARG A 21 -20.31 -1.70 -24.56
N GLU A 22 -19.56 -1.91 -25.63
CA GLU A 22 -19.93 -2.84 -26.68
C GLU A 22 -19.35 -4.22 -26.43
N ARG A 23 -20.23 -5.22 -26.40
CA ARG A 23 -19.87 -6.63 -26.23
C ARG A 23 -20.64 -7.47 -27.25
N PRO A 24 -19.96 -8.14 -28.20
CA PRO A 24 -18.51 -8.09 -28.43
C PRO A 24 -18.05 -6.71 -28.92
N ALA A 25 -16.79 -6.34 -28.63
CA ALA A 25 -16.21 -5.10 -29.14
C ALA A 25 -16.05 -5.18 -30.67
N PRO A 26 -16.18 -4.06 -31.41
CA PRO A 26 -15.92 -4.05 -32.85
C PRO A 26 -14.49 -4.52 -33.19
N PRO A 27 -14.25 -5.19 -34.33
CA PRO A 27 -12.93 -5.71 -34.68
C PRO A 27 -11.81 -4.66 -34.72
N SER A 28 -12.15 -3.38 -34.95
CA SER A 28 -11.20 -2.26 -34.91
C SER A 28 -10.74 -1.90 -33.50
N ILE A 29 -11.56 -2.19 -32.48
CA ILE A 29 -11.29 -1.94 -31.07
C ILE A 29 -10.69 -3.20 -30.42
N GLU A 30 -11.20 -4.38 -30.77
CA GLU A 30 -10.69 -5.67 -30.29
C GLU A 30 -9.18 -5.83 -30.54
N ARG A 31 -8.67 -5.38 -31.71
CA ARG A 31 -7.24 -5.41 -32.05
C ARG A 31 -6.35 -4.51 -31.17
N LEU A 32 -6.94 -3.61 -30.37
CA LEU A 32 -6.20 -2.72 -29.47
C LEU A 32 -5.98 -3.34 -28.08
N TYR A 33 -6.64 -4.46 -27.77
CA TYR A 33 -6.47 -5.14 -26.49
C TYR A 33 -5.10 -5.81 -26.42
N LEU A 34 -4.37 -5.55 -25.32
CA LEU A 34 -3.10 -6.22 -24.99
C LEU A 34 -3.31 -7.49 -24.17
N THR A 35 -4.45 -7.59 -23.48
CA THR A 35 -4.86 -8.68 -22.61
C THR A 35 -6.29 -9.08 -22.94
N ASP A 36 -6.80 -10.14 -22.33
CA ASP A 36 -8.21 -10.51 -22.46
C ASP A 36 -9.14 -9.33 -22.15
N PRO A 37 -10.27 -9.18 -22.88
CA PRO A 37 -11.22 -8.12 -22.61
C PRO A 37 -11.75 -8.16 -21.18
N ILE A 38 -11.95 -6.98 -20.59
CA ILE A 38 -12.58 -6.85 -19.27
C ILE A 38 -13.91 -7.61 -19.31
N ALA A 39 -14.13 -8.57 -18.40
CA ALA A 39 -15.37 -9.33 -18.31
C ALA A 39 -16.57 -8.42 -18.00
N ASP A 40 -17.81 -8.91 -18.15
CA ASP A 40 -18.99 -8.11 -17.81
C ASP A 40 -18.94 -7.70 -16.33
N LEU A 41 -18.88 -6.39 -16.10
CA LEU A 41 -18.79 -5.80 -14.77
C LEU A 41 -20.17 -5.70 -14.11
N GLY A 42 -21.25 -6.01 -14.83
CA GLY A 42 -22.61 -5.86 -14.34
C GLY A 42 -22.95 -4.39 -14.09
N TYR A 43 -23.69 -4.14 -13.01
CA TYR A 43 -24.08 -2.79 -12.63
C TYR A 43 -22.93 -2.06 -11.94
N ILE A 44 -22.63 -0.84 -12.42
CA ILE A 44 -21.55 0.02 -11.88
C ILE A 44 -22.19 1.31 -11.36
N ASP A 45 -22.02 1.60 -10.07
CA ASP A 45 -22.53 2.80 -9.41
C ASP A 45 -21.85 4.10 -9.88
N GLY A 46 -20.58 4.00 -10.29
CA GLY A 46 -19.83 5.11 -10.83
C GLY A 46 -18.40 4.72 -11.21
N VAL A 47 -17.75 5.61 -11.93
CA VAL A 47 -16.34 5.49 -12.32
C VAL A 47 -15.54 6.68 -11.81
N MET A 48 -14.24 6.49 -11.69
CA MET A 48 -13.31 7.58 -11.42
C MET A 48 -12.12 7.49 -12.38
N PHE A 49 -11.55 8.65 -12.72
CA PHE A 49 -10.33 8.72 -13.51
C PHE A 49 -9.12 8.91 -12.59
N SER A 50 -8.05 8.17 -12.87
CA SER A 50 -6.78 8.30 -12.16
C SER A 50 -5.62 8.38 -13.17
N GLY A 51 -4.43 8.67 -12.68
CA GLY A 51 -3.24 9.00 -13.45
C GLY A 51 -3.17 10.47 -13.87
N GLY A 52 -2.09 10.86 -14.53
CA GLY A 52 -1.88 12.24 -15.00
C GLY A 52 -2.98 12.74 -15.94
N VAL A 53 -3.58 11.86 -16.74
CA VAL A 53 -4.74 12.20 -17.59
C VAL A 53 -5.96 12.60 -16.75
N GLY A 54 -6.13 11.98 -15.58
CA GLY A 54 -7.23 12.28 -14.67
C GLY A 54 -7.23 13.74 -14.22
N GLU A 55 -6.07 14.35 -13.99
CA GLU A 55 -5.98 15.77 -13.59
C GLU A 55 -6.64 16.71 -14.61
N TYR A 56 -6.50 16.40 -15.90
CA TYR A 56 -7.17 17.14 -16.98
C TYR A 56 -8.67 16.82 -17.07
N VAL A 57 -9.07 15.57 -16.82
CA VAL A 57 -10.49 15.16 -16.78
C VAL A 57 -11.26 15.94 -15.71
N TYR A 58 -10.66 16.10 -14.52
CA TYR A 58 -11.24 16.86 -13.40
C TYR A 58 -10.91 18.36 -13.42
N ALA A 59 -10.26 18.85 -14.48
CA ALA A 59 -9.88 20.26 -14.64
C ALA A 59 -9.04 20.82 -13.46
N ARG A 60 -8.14 20.01 -12.92
CA ARG A 60 -7.19 20.37 -11.86
C ARG A 60 -5.82 20.81 -12.39
N GLU A 61 -5.52 20.43 -13.62
CA GLU A 61 -4.30 20.81 -14.33
C GLU A 61 -4.68 21.39 -15.69
N ASP A 62 -4.00 22.46 -16.09
CA ASP A 62 -4.21 23.19 -17.35
C ASP A 62 -2.93 23.29 -18.19
N ARG A 63 -1.76 23.00 -17.61
CA ARG A 63 -0.48 23.04 -18.32
C ARG A 63 -0.36 21.90 -19.31
N ASN A 64 0.28 22.17 -20.45
CA ASN A 64 0.63 21.16 -21.43
C ASN A 64 2.11 20.77 -21.27
N PHE A 65 2.38 19.50 -20.96
CA PHE A 65 3.74 18.97 -20.76
C PHE A 65 4.39 18.43 -22.05
N GLY A 66 3.78 18.66 -23.22
CA GLY A 66 4.29 18.19 -24.50
C GLY A 66 3.98 16.72 -24.81
N ASP A 67 3.08 16.12 -24.04
CA ASP A 67 2.58 14.76 -24.24
C ASP A 67 1.10 14.74 -24.68
N TRP A 68 0.50 13.56 -24.71
CA TRP A 68 -0.89 13.35 -25.10
C TRP A 68 -1.89 13.56 -23.95
N GLY A 69 -1.41 13.75 -22.72
CA GLY A 69 -2.24 13.75 -21.52
C GLY A 69 -3.26 14.88 -21.51
N HIS A 70 -2.80 16.11 -21.82
CA HIS A 70 -3.66 17.28 -21.90
C HIS A 70 -4.77 17.11 -22.96
N ALA A 71 -4.43 16.63 -24.16
CA ALA A 71 -5.42 16.45 -25.23
C ALA A 71 -6.43 15.35 -24.90
N LEU A 72 -5.96 14.19 -24.42
CA LEU A 72 -6.81 13.05 -24.08
C LEU A 72 -7.75 13.37 -22.91
N GLY A 73 -7.24 13.97 -21.84
CA GLY A 73 -8.06 14.29 -20.67
C GLY A 73 -9.14 15.32 -20.97
N ASN A 74 -8.85 16.32 -21.82
CA ASN A 74 -9.86 17.26 -22.31
C ASN A 74 -10.93 16.58 -23.19
N ALA A 75 -10.53 15.66 -24.08
CA ALA A 75 -11.47 14.91 -24.91
C ALA A 75 -12.40 14.01 -24.05
N LEU A 76 -11.86 13.36 -23.02
CA LEU A 76 -12.64 12.59 -22.06
C LEU A 76 -13.59 13.48 -21.26
N ARG A 77 -13.11 14.64 -20.76
CA ARG A 77 -13.94 15.63 -20.06
C ARG A 77 -15.10 16.12 -20.91
N GLN A 78 -14.85 16.44 -22.18
CA GLN A 78 -15.89 16.82 -23.12
C GLN A 78 -16.92 15.71 -23.28
N THR A 79 -16.46 14.47 -23.40
CA THR A 79 -17.34 13.32 -23.56
C THR A 79 -18.24 13.06 -22.35
N ILE A 80 -17.72 13.33 -21.15
CA ILE A 80 -18.48 13.31 -19.89
C ILE A 80 -19.50 14.45 -19.85
N ALA A 81 -19.10 15.67 -20.22
CA ALA A 81 -20.00 16.83 -20.28
C ALA A 81 -21.16 16.63 -21.28
N GLU A 82 -20.89 15.94 -22.39
CA GLU A 82 -21.87 15.56 -23.41
C GLU A 82 -22.74 14.35 -23.00
N LYS A 83 -22.54 13.78 -21.80
CA LYS A 83 -23.25 12.59 -21.29
C LYS A 83 -23.12 11.35 -22.19
N ARG A 84 -22.03 11.23 -22.94
CA ARG A 84 -21.76 10.05 -23.77
C ARG A 84 -20.98 8.97 -23.02
N PHE A 85 -20.43 9.31 -21.85
CA PHE A 85 -19.79 8.35 -20.96
C PHE A 85 -20.87 7.50 -20.23
N PRO A 86 -20.75 6.16 -20.21
CA PRO A 86 -21.83 5.25 -19.79
C PRO A 86 -22.18 5.27 -18.30
N TRP A 87 -21.28 5.74 -17.43
CA TRP A 87 -21.47 5.71 -15.98
C TRP A 87 -21.31 7.10 -15.35
N PRO A 88 -21.91 7.33 -14.17
CA PRO A 88 -21.63 8.53 -13.38
C PRO A 88 -20.14 8.65 -13.09
N VAL A 89 -19.56 9.83 -13.35
CA VAL A 89 -18.18 10.12 -12.96
C VAL A 89 -18.18 10.66 -11.54
N LEU A 90 -17.58 9.89 -10.63
CA LEU A 90 -17.37 10.26 -9.25
C LEU A 90 -16.17 11.23 -9.16
N PRO A 91 -16.18 12.18 -8.22
CA PRO A 91 -15.01 13.01 -7.97
C PRO A 91 -13.86 12.14 -7.46
N ALA A 92 -12.66 12.34 -8.01
CA ALA A 92 -11.46 11.74 -7.44
C ALA A 92 -11.02 12.51 -6.19
N GLY A 93 -10.51 11.84 -5.16
CA GLY A 93 -9.78 12.54 -4.08
C GLY A 93 -8.50 13.17 -4.65
N GLU A 94 -7.70 12.35 -5.33
CA GLU A 94 -6.46 12.72 -6.03
C GLU A 94 -6.40 11.96 -7.35
N CYS A 95 -5.99 12.59 -8.47
CA CYS A 95 -5.93 11.91 -9.76
C CYS A 95 -4.52 11.35 -10.03
N ILE A 96 -3.44 12.04 -9.64
CA ILE A 96 -2.07 11.48 -9.65
C ILE A 96 -1.90 10.40 -8.57
N ARG A 97 -2.64 9.29 -8.74
CA ARG A 97 -2.57 8.03 -7.97
C ARG A 97 -2.39 6.80 -8.85
N ALA A 98 -2.48 6.92 -10.18
CA ALA A 98 -2.20 5.82 -11.13
C ALA A 98 -0.86 5.95 -11.85
N THR A 99 0.10 6.58 -11.19
CA THR A 99 1.46 6.09 -11.28
C THR A 99 1.58 5.14 -10.11
N ALA A 100 2.14 3.95 -10.31
CA ALA A 100 2.82 3.25 -9.23
C ALA A 100 3.93 4.18 -8.72
N LEU A 101 3.57 5.17 -7.90
CA LEU A 101 4.49 5.82 -6.98
C LEU A 101 4.87 4.70 -6.04
N GLY A 102 5.96 4.03 -6.44
CA GLY A 102 6.47 2.84 -5.80
C GLY A 102 6.56 3.06 -4.31
N ALA A 103 6.11 2.06 -3.56
CA ALA A 103 6.29 1.93 -2.13
C ALA A 103 6.38 3.27 -1.36
N SER A 104 5.25 3.94 -1.09
CA SER A 104 5.25 5.22 -0.38
C SER A 104 5.52 5.06 1.13
N GLU A 105 5.68 3.83 1.62
CA GLU A 105 6.10 3.56 3.00
C GLU A 105 7.21 2.52 3.01
N TYR A 106 8.30 2.88 3.69
CA TYR A 106 9.40 1.98 4.03
C TYR A 106 9.41 1.83 5.54
N THR A 107 8.85 0.74 6.05
CA THR A 107 9.06 0.39 7.46
C THR A 107 10.19 -0.62 7.56
N VAL A 108 11.19 -0.32 8.38
CA VAL A 108 12.17 -1.32 8.80
C VAL A 108 11.64 -1.95 10.09
N GLN A 109 11.33 -3.22 10.02
CA GLN A 109 10.96 -4.04 11.17
C GLN A 109 12.10 -5.01 11.47
N LEU A 110 12.18 -5.45 12.73
CA LEU A 110 13.02 -6.57 13.10
C LEU A 110 12.11 -7.80 13.19
N SER A 111 12.52 -8.92 12.60
CA SER A 111 11.79 -10.18 12.77
C SER A 111 11.60 -10.53 14.26
N GLY A 112 10.61 -11.38 14.54
CA GLY A 112 10.54 -12.08 15.82
C GLY A 112 11.85 -12.81 16.13
N ASN A 113 12.05 -13.11 17.41
CA ASN A 113 13.22 -13.88 17.88
C ASN A 113 13.16 -15.37 17.49
N THR A 114 12.04 -15.82 16.93
CA THR A 114 11.70 -17.21 16.66
C THR A 114 11.72 -17.55 15.16
N THR A 115 12.57 -16.87 14.40
CA THR A 115 12.79 -17.15 12.96
C THR A 115 13.48 -18.51 12.74
N TYR A 116 13.06 -19.27 11.73
CA TYR A 116 13.75 -20.48 11.24
C TYR A 116 14.52 -20.19 9.95
N ILE A 117 15.80 -20.59 9.90
CA ILE A 117 16.66 -20.38 8.72
C ILE A 117 17.53 -21.63 8.54
N SER A 118 17.29 -22.41 7.48
CA SER A 118 18.08 -23.63 7.23
C SER A 118 19.50 -23.30 6.77
N GLU A 119 19.63 -22.39 5.80
CA GLU A 119 20.88 -22.08 5.11
C GLU A 119 21.08 -20.56 4.98
N PRO A 120 21.53 -19.87 6.05
CA PRO A 120 21.60 -18.41 6.07
C PRO A 120 22.39 -17.79 4.90
N GLY A 121 23.45 -18.46 4.43
CA GLY A 121 24.28 -17.97 3.32
C GLY A 121 23.60 -18.05 1.95
N ALA A 122 22.68 -18.99 1.76
CA ALA A 122 21.89 -19.10 0.52
C ALA A 122 20.63 -18.21 0.58
N LEU A 123 20.09 -18.00 1.77
CA LEU A 123 18.81 -17.33 1.98
C LEU A 123 18.93 -15.82 2.19
N LEU A 124 20.05 -15.34 2.75
CA LEU A 124 20.22 -13.95 3.19
C LEU A 124 21.57 -13.35 2.75
N PRO A 125 21.63 -12.04 2.45
CA PRO A 125 20.49 -11.12 2.33
C PRO A 125 19.70 -11.36 1.02
N ARG A 126 18.41 -11.03 1.03
CA ARG A 126 17.56 -11.08 -0.16
C ARG A 126 16.89 -9.74 -0.38
N ARG A 127 16.78 -9.28 -1.62
CA ARG A 127 16.15 -8.00 -1.95
C ARG A 127 15.00 -8.22 -2.90
N ASN A 128 14.02 -7.34 -2.80
CA ASN A 128 12.90 -7.23 -3.72
C ASN A 128 12.10 -8.54 -3.86
N LEU A 129 11.88 -9.23 -2.74
CA LEU A 129 10.96 -10.37 -2.72
C LEU A 129 9.54 -9.84 -2.80
N GLN A 130 8.81 -10.22 -3.84
CA GLN A 130 7.39 -9.92 -3.96
C GLN A 130 6.61 -10.75 -2.95
N VAL A 131 5.71 -10.12 -2.22
CA VAL A 131 4.84 -10.79 -1.27
C VAL A 131 3.57 -11.25 -1.96
N LEU A 132 3.22 -12.52 -1.76
CA LEU A 132 1.92 -13.09 -2.08
C LEU A 132 1.23 -13.50 -0.78
N GLN A 133 -0.03 -13.12 -0.60
CA GLN A 133 -0.84 -13.51 0.55
C GLN A 133 -1.99 -14.45 0.10
N PRO A 134 -1.79 -15.78 0.17
CA PRO A 134 -2.85 -16.74 -0.13
C PRO A 134 -4.08 -16.52 0.76
N GLN A 135 -5.25 -16.43 0.14
CA GLN A 135 -6.52 -16.27 0.84
C GLN A 135 -6.93 -17.60 1.48
N CYS A 136 -6.65 -17.77 2.77
CA CYS A 136 -6.94 -18.97 3.53
C CYS A 136 -7.26 -18.64 5.00
N GLU A 137 -8.15 -19.42 5.62
CA GLU A 137 -8.48 -19.27 7.05
C GLU A 137 -7.64 -20.24 7.88
N LEU A 138 -6.64 -19.72 8.59
CA LEU A 138 -5.77 -20.50 9.46
C LEU A 138 -6.17 -20.37 10.94
N ARG A 139 -7.48 -20.36 11.24
CA ARG A 139 -8.02 -20.24 12.60
C ARG A 139 -8.33 -21.57 13.26
N ASN A 140 -9.01 -22.43 12.52
CA ASN A 140 -9.50 -23.71 13.02
C ASN A 140 -8.70 -24.85 12.39
N ARG A 141 -9.37 -25.96 12.06
CA ARG A 141 -8.80 -27.05 11.27
C ARG A 141 -8.35 -26.52 9.92
N ILE A 142 -7.12 -26.83 9.54
CA ILE A 142 -6.52 -26.45 8.26
C ILE A 142 -6.75 -27.60 7.27
N ASP A 143 -7.34 -27.31 6.12
CA ASP A 143 -7.40 -28.24 4.99
C ASP A 143 -6.19 -28.01 4.07
N SER A 144 -5.35 -29.03 3.92
CA SER A 144 -4.13 -28.93 3.12
C SER A 144 -4.40 -28.79 1.62
N GLY A 145 -5.50 -29.35 1.11
CA GLY A 145 -5.91 -29.23 -0.28
C GLY A 145 -6.39 -27.82 -0.61
N GLU A 146 -7.18 -27.21 0.27
CA GLU A 146 -7.63 -25.83 0.13
C GLU A 146 -6.46 -24.84 0.19
N LEU A 147 -5.56 -25.00 1.16
CA LEU A 147 -4.35 -24.17 1.29
C LEU A 147 -3.49 -24.25 0.02
N ALA A 148 -3.22 -25.46 -0.48
CA ALA A 148 -2.43 -25.64 -1.69
C ALA A 148 -3.07 -24.94 -2.92
N ARG A 149 -4.40 -24.99 -3.01
CA ARG A 149 -5.17 -24.36 -4.09
C ARG A 149 -5.18 -22.84 -3.95
N ALA A 150 -5.26 -22.31 -2.72
CA ALA A 150 -5.15 -20.87 -2.45
C ALA A 150 -3.77 -20.32 -2.82
N ILE A 151 -2.69 -21.06 -2.51
CA ILE A 151 -1.32 -20.70 -2.91
C ILE A 151 -1.22 -20.60 -4.44
N ARG A 152 -1.59 -21.67 -5.16
CA ARG A 152 -1.54 -21.68 -6.64
C ARG A 152 -2.39 -20.56 -7.25
N HIS A 153 -3.58 -20.33 -6.71
CA HIS A 153 -4.44 -19.24 -7.17
C HIS A 153 -3.77 -17.87 -6.99
N ARG A 154 -3.03 -17.65 -5.90
CA ARG A 154 -2.34 -16.37 -5.68
C ARG A 154 -1.18 -16.16 -6.66
N PHE A 155 -0.42 -17.20 -7.00
CA PHE A 155 0.56 -17.13 -8.09
C PHE A 155 -0.09 -16.70 -9.41
N THR A 156 -1.19 -17.37 -9.81
CA THR A 156 -1.92 -17.01 -11.03
C THR A 156 -2.47 -15.58 -10.99
N ALA A 157 -3.02 -15.14 -9.86
CA ALA A 157 -3.58 -13.79 -9.72
C ALA A 157 -2.53 -12.67 -9.83
N PHE A 158 -1.24 -13.01 -9.69
CA PHE A 158 -0.10 -12.10 -9.80
C PHE A 158 0.67 -12.28 -11.11
N ASP A 159 0.15 -13.05 -12.07
CA ASP A 159 0.82 -13.41 -13.32
C ASP A 159 2.21 -14.03 -13.10
N LEU A 160 2.33 -14.84 -12.04
CA LEU A 160 3.56 -15.56 -11.69
C LEU A 160 3.39 -17.07 -11.91
N SER A 161 4.45 -17.70 -12.41
CA SER A 161 4.57 -19.15 -12.46
C SER A 161 5.25 -19.67 -11.19
N GLU A 162 4.58 -20.59 -10.50
CA GLU A 162 5.15 -21.28 -9.33
C GLU A 162 6.42 -22.05 -9.74
N GLY A 163 7.52 -21.86 -9.00
CA GLY A 163 8.83 -22.46 -9.30
C GLY A 163 9.74 -21.67 -10.26
N GLU A 164 9.31 -20.53 -10.82
CA GLU A 164 10.13 -19.71 -11.72
C GLU A 164 10.73 -18.45 -11.07
N SER A 165 10.10 -17.92 -10.03
CA SER A 165 10.54 -16.73 -9.30
C SER A 165 10.52 -16.95 -7.80
N ASP A 166 11.39 -16.23 -7.08
CA ASP A 166 11.39 -16.25 -5.62
C ASP A 166 10.34 -15.26 -5.11
N VAL A 167 9.44 -15.74 -4.26
CA VAL A 167 8.38 -14.96 -3.63
C VAL A 167 8.36 -15.20 -2.13
N ALA A 168 7.82 -14.25 -1.39
CA ALA A 168 7.52 -14.35 0.03
C ALA A 168 6.04 -14.71 0.21
N LEU A 169 5.73 -15.87 0.78
CA LEU A 169 4.35 -16.22 1.12
C LEU A 169 4.00 -15.71 2.52
N ALA A 170 3.07 -14.78 2.60
CA ALA A 170 2.59 -14.22 3.86
C ALA A 170 1.30 -14.90 4.33
N PHE A 171 1.22 -15.25 5.60
CA PHE A 171 0.06 -15.90 6.20
C PHE A 171 -0.33 -15.26 7.52
N HIS A 172 -1.64 -15.10 7.71
CA HIS A 172 -2.21 -14.72 9.00
C HIS A 172 -2.55 -15.98 9.79
N TRP A 173 -1.88 -16.21 10.91
CA TRP A 173 -2.10 -17.41 11.72
C TRP A 173 -2.94 -17.09 12.96
N GLN A 174 -4.06 -17.79 13.13
CA GLN A 174 -4.95 -17.61 14.28
C GLN A 174 -5.08 -18.90 15.11
N GLY A 175 -5.22 -18.75 16.43
CA GLY A 175 -5.37 -19.88 17.35
C GLY A 175 -4.08 -20.69 17.58
N SER A 176 -4.15 -21.67 18.47
CA SER A 176 -2.97 -22.39 18.97
C SER A 176 -2.31 -23.32 17.92
N PRO A 177 -0.97 -23.29 17.76
CA PRO A 177 -0.25 -24.08 16.75
C PRO A 177 -0.07 -25.55 17.17
N SER A 178 -1.17 -26.30 17.34
CA SER A 178 -1.10 -27.75 17.59
C SER A 178 -0.45 -28.49 16.43
N TYR A 179 0.26 -29.59 16.70
CA TYR A 179 0.93 -30.42 15.70
C TYR A 179 0.05 -30.74 14.48
N GLU A 180 -1.19 -31.20 14.70
CA GLU A 180 -2.12 -31.54 13.61
C GLU A 180 -2.36 -30.38 12.64
N ARG A 181 -2.45 -29.15 13.16
CA ARG A 181 -2.66 -27.93 12.36
C ARG A 181 -1.40 -27.55 11.60
N VAL A 182 -0.25 -27.57 12.26
CA VAL A 182 1.03 -27.24 11.63
C VAL A 182 1.38 -28.27 10.55
N ALA A 183 1.16 -29.56 10.81
CA ALA A 183 1.34 -30.63 9.82
C ALA A 183 0.40 -30.50 8.63
N ALA A 184 -0.88 -30.15 8.86
CA ALA A 184 -1.82 -29.87 7.77
C ALA A 184 -1.38 -28.64 6.94
N PHE A 185 -0.90 -27.58 7.59
CA PHE A 185 -0.34 -26.41 6.92
C PHE A 185 0.87 -26.77 6.06
N VAL A 186 1.87 -27.45 6.63
CA VAL A 186 3.09 -27.86 5.91
C VAL A 186 2.75 -28.80 4.74
N SER A 187 1.78 -29.70 4.92
CA SER A 187 1.27 -30.53 3.83
C SER A 187 0.63 -29.71 2.70
N GLY A 188 -0.13 -28.66 3.04
CA GLY A 188 -0.72 -27.77 2.03
C GLY A 188 0.32 -26.89 1.35
N LEU A 189 1.28 -26.37 2.10
CA LEU A 189 2.38 -25.55 1.59
C LEU A 189 3.23 -26.33 0.59
N THR A 190 3.65 -27.56 0.94
CA THR A 190 4.47 -28.42 0.07
C THR A 190 3.74 -28.80 -1.22
N ARG A 191 2.42 -29.06 -1.15
CA ARG A 191 1.57 -29.30 -2.33
C ARG A 191 1.33 -28.04 -3.17
N GLY A 192 1.33 -26.87 -2.53
CA GLY A 192 1.18 -25.57 -3.19
C GLY A 192 2.44 -25.12 -3.92
N LEU A 193 3.61 -25.53 -3.43
CA LEU A 193 4.95 -25.16 -3.91
C LEU A 193 5.69 -26.34 -4.57
N ALA A 194 4.96 -27.21 -5.26
CA ALA A 194 5.51 -28.46 -5.79
C ALA A 194 6.67 -28.23 -6.77
N HIS A 195 6.59 -27.23 -7.66
CA HIS A 195 7.65 -26.93 -8.63
C HIS A 195 8.83 -26.22 -7.99
N THR A 196 8.61 -25.33 -7.03
CA THR A 196 9.66 -24.66 -6.23
C THR A 196 10.50 -25.71 -5.50
N ILE A 197 9.85 -26.68 -4.87
CA ILE A 197 10.52 -27.80 -4.19
C ILE A 197 11.26 -28.69 -5.19
N ALA A 198 10.60 -29.11 -6.27
CA ALA A 198 11.22 -29.97 -7.28
C ALA A 198 12.45 -29.31 -7.95
N ASN A 199 12.44 -27.99 -8.09
CA ASN A 199 13.54 -27.20 -8.64
C ASN A 199 14.60 -26.82 -7.59
N GLY A 200 14.48 -27.27 -6.34
CA GLY A 200 15.42 -26.98 -5.25
C GLY A 200 15.51 -25.49 -4.89
N ARG A 201 14.45 -24.74 -5.16
CA ARG A 201 14.43 -23.27 -4.96
C ARG A 201 14.14 -22.91 -3.51
N PRO A 202 14.62 -21.74 -3.04
CA PRO A 202 14.32 -21.25 -1.71
C PRO A 202 12.82 -21.06 -1.46
N ILE A 203 12.39 -21.36 -0.24
CA ILE A 203 11.03 -21.12 0.26
C ILE A 203 11.09 -20.04 1.33
N TYR A 204 10.37 -18.94 1.11
CA TYR A 204 10.24 -17.84 2.06
C TYR A 204 8.79 -17.79 2.58
N VAL A 205 8.61 -17.99 3.88
CA VAL A 205 7.30 -17.93 4.54
C VAL A 205 7.33 -16.89 5.65
N ILE A 206 6.31 -16.05 5.72
CA ILE A 206 6.19 -15.02 6.74
C ILE A 206 4.86 -15.19 7.45
N PHE A 207 4.91 -15.19 8.77
CA PHE A 207 3.75 -15.20 9.66
C PHE A 207 3.72 -13.92 10.49
N ASP A 208 2.52 -13.55 10.92
CA ASP A 208 2.33 -12.53 11.94
C ASP A 208 2.20 -13.11 13.36
N ALA A 209 2.21 -14.44 13.49
CA ALA A 209 2.21 -15.15 14.77
C ALA A 209 3.49 -15.99 14.96
N ASP A 210 3.82 -16.27 16.22
CA ASP A 210 5.01 -17.02 16.66
C ASP A 210 4.89 -18.53 16.36
N VAL A 211 5.16 -18.91 15.11
CA VAL A 211 5.07 -20.30 14.63
C VAL A 211 6.27 -20.72 13.77
N ALA A 212 7.25 -19.83 13.54
CA ALA A 212 8.23 -20.03 12.48
C ALA A 212 9.17 -21.21 12.74
N GLN A 213 9.69 -21.37 13.96
CA GLN A 213 10.49 -22.55 14.34
C GLN A 213 9.76 -23.87 14.12
N THR A 214 8.48 -23.94 14.50
CA THR A 214 7.70 -25.19 14.39
C THR A 214 7.43 -25.53 12.94
N VAL A 215 7.03 -24.55 12.13
CA VAL A 215 6.78 -24.75 10.69
C VAL A 215 8.06 -25.12 9.96
N GLY A 216 9.16 -24.39 10.21
CA GLY A 216 10.45 -24.62 9.57
C GLY A 216 11.07 -25.97 9.94
N GLY A 217 11.03 -26.34 11.22
CA GLY A 217 11.47 -27.66 11.69
C GLY A 217 10.65 -28.76 11.04
N LEU A 218 9.33 -28.65 11.01
CA LEU A 218 8.47 -29.68 10.41
C LEU A 218 8.70 -29.84 8.90
N LEU A 219 8.94 -28.74 8.18
CA LEU A 219 9.33 -28.77 6.76
C LEU A 219 10.61 -29.58 6.51
N LYS A 220 11.66 -29.35 7.31
CA LYS A 220 12.97 -30.00 7.12
C LYS A 220 13.01 -31.42 7.70
N ASP A 221 12.55 -31.59 8.93
CA ASP A 221 12.80 -32.80 9.72
C ASP A 221 11.79 -33.92 9.43
N GLU A 222 10.50 -33.58 9.22
CA GLU A 222 9.44 -34.58 9.02
C GLU A 222 8.99 -34.68 7.55
N PHE A 223 8.87 -33.55 6.85
CA PHE A 223 8.44 -33.53 5.45
C PHE A 223 9.61 -33.66 4.46
N GLY A 224 10.87 -33.65 4.95
CA GLY A 224 12.06 -33.90 4.13
C GLY A 224 12.22 -32.91 2.98
N VAL A 225 11.82 -31.66 3.16
CA VAL A 225 11.95 -30.63 2.12
C VAL A 225 13.42 -30.28 1.97
N GLU A 226 14.03 -30.64 0.84
CA GLU A 226 15.45 -30.38 0.59
C GLU A 226 15.75 -28.91 0.28
N SER A 227 14.79 -28.18 -0.32
CA SER A 227 14.92 -26.75 -0.59
C SER A 227 15.39 -25.94 0.63
N PRO A 228 16.17 -24.86 0.44
CA PRO A 228 16.45 -23.90 1.51
C PRO A 228 15.16 -23.27 2.02
N VAL A 229 14.96 -23.22 3.34
CA VAL A 229 13.75 -22.71 3.99
C VAL A 229 14.09 -21.55 4.90
N LEU A 230 13.38 -20.44 4.72
CA LEU A 230 13.34 -19.31 5.65
C LEU A 230 11.89 -19.08 6.08
N VAL A 231 11.64 -19.14 7.39
CA VAL A 231 10.36 -18.79 7.99
C VAL A 231 10.59 -17.67 9.00
N ILE A 232 9.95 -16.52 8.80
CA ILE A 232 9.94 -15.38 9.74
C ILE A 232 8.56 -15.28 10.38
N ASP A 233 8.51 -14.93 11.66
CA ASP A 233 7.29 -14.58 12.37
C ASP A 233 7.31 -13.15 12.94
N GLY A 234 6.13 -12.72 13.41
CA GLY A 234 5.92 -11.40 14.03
C GLY A 234 5.87 -10.24 13.03
N ILE A 235 5.72 -10.53 11.73
CA ILE A 235 5.64 -9.51 10.68
C ILE A 235 4.34 -9.70 9.90
N THR A 236 3.51 -8.65 9.88
CA THR A 236 2.32 -8.61 9.03
C THR A 236 2.69 -8.05 7.66
N LEU A 237 2.42 -8.83 6.61
CA LEU A 237 2.57 -8.42 5.21
C LEU A 237 1.26 -8.66 4.46
N ARG A 238 1.09 -7.98 3.34
CA ARG A 238 -0.03 -8.14 2.42
C ARG A 238 0.44 -8.28 0.99
N ASP A 239 -0.48 -8.64 0.13
CA ASP A 239 -0.32 -8.56 -1.31
C ASP A 239 0.17 -7.19 -1.76
N PHE A 240 1.01 -7.20 -2.81
CA PHE A 240 1.68 -6.03 -3.38
C PHE A 240 2.75 -5.38 -2.49
N ASP A 241 3.01 -5.90 -1.29
CA ASP A 241 4.23 -5.55 -0.57
C ASP A 241 5.44 -6.17 -1.27
N PHE A 242 6.59 -5.50 -1.16
CA PHE A 242 7.90 -6.06 -1.44
C PHE A 242 8.74 -6.02 -0.17
N ILE A 243 9.55 -7.05 0.08
CA ILE A 243 10.43 -7.08 1.23
C ILE A 243 11.90 -7.22 0.84
N ASP A 244 12.76 -6.52 1.58
CA ASP A 244 14.19 -6.81 1.63
C ASP A 244 14.51 -7.48 2.97
N LEU A 245 15.17 -8.63 2.92
CA LEU A 245 15.68 -9.36 4.05
C LEU A 245 17.17 -9.06 4.22
N GLY A 246 17.53 -8.43 5.33
CA GLY A 246 18.90 -8.13 5.71
C GLY A 246 19.69 -9.36 6.11
N ARG A 247 20.97 -9.17 6.44
CA ARG A 247 21.78 -10.24 7.04
C ARG A 247 21.29 -10.54 8.46
N ILE A 248 21.29 -11.80 8.85
CA ILE A 248 21.01 -12.23 10.22
C ILE A 248 21.88 -11.45 11.22
N ARG A 249 21.31 -11.09 12.37
CA ARG A 249 21.98 -10.44 13.51
C ARG A 249 22.25 -11.50 14.57
N LEU A 250 23.51 -11.66 14.95
CA LEU A 250 23.93 -12.55 16.04
C LEU A 250 24.23 -11.72 17.30
N PRO A 251 23.94 -12.25 18.50
CA PRO A 251 23.44 -13.61 18.78
C PRO A 251 21.91 -13.74 18.76
N SER A 252 21.14 -12.67 18.52
CA SER A 252 19.68 -12.67 18.60
C SER A 252 18.96 -13.50 17.53
N ASN A 253 19.67 -13.94 16.49
CA ASN A 253 19.13 -14.65 15.31
C ASN A 253 18.01 -13.90 14.57
N THR A 254 17.94 -12.57 14.74
CA THR A 254 16.92 -11.74 14.10
C THR A 254 17.34 -11.27 12.71
N VAL A 255 16.36 -11.09 11.83
CA VAL A 255 16.53 -10.63 10.45
C VAL A 255 15.91 -9.24 10.32
N PRO A 256 16.68 -8.20 9.94
CA PRO A 256 16.11 -6.91 9.59
C PRO A 256 15.27 -7.05 8.32
N VAL A 257 14.02 -6.60 8.35
CA VAL A 257 13.09 -6.67 7.22
C VAL A 257 12.67 -5.26 6.85
N THR A 258 12.97 -4.86 5.61
CA THR A 258 12.43 -3.61 5.05
C THR A 258 11.20 -3.94 4.23
N ILE A 259 10.07 -3.40 4.62
CA ILE A 259 8.78 -3.56 3.94
C ILE A 259 8.57 -2.35 3.06
N LYS A 260 8.27 -2.60 1.79
CA LYS A 260 8.01 -1.61 0.73
C LYS A 260 6.55 -1.77 0.34
N SER A 261 5.68 -0.95 0.93
CA SER A 261 4.23 -1.06 0.74
C SER A 261 3.70 0.04 -0.15
N LEU A 262 2.78 -0.33 -1.05
CA LEU A 262 1.92 0.65 -1.71
C LEU A 262 0.90 1.16 -0.69
N VAL A 263 0.96 2.45 -0.36
CA VAL A 263 0.01 3.09 0.56
C VAL A 263 -1.14 3.68 -0.24
N PHE A 264 -2.36 3.31 0.16
CA PHE A 264 -3.59 3.94 -0.30
C PHE A 264 -4.12 4.83 0.83
N SER A 265 -4.70 5.98 0.48
CA SER A 265 -5.19 6.96 1.48
C SER A 265 -6.41 6.49 2.27
N GLU A 266 -7.08 5.44 1.79
CA GLU A 266 -8.00 4.65 2.59
C GLU A 266 -7.32 3.34 2.91
N ASP A 267 -7.30 3.02 4.21
CA ASP A 267 -6.66 1.84 4.70
C ASP A 267 -7.61 0.63 4.53
N PRO A 268 -7.29 -0.35 3.67
CA PRO A 268 -8.09 -1.57 3.58
C PRO A 268 -8.06 -2.39 4.89
N ARG A 269 -7.20 -2.02 5.86
CA ARG A 269 -7.17 -2.58 7.23
C ARG A 269 -8.30 -2.05 8.14
N SER A 270 -9.13 -1.10 7.69
CA SER A 270 -10.23 -0.57 8.48
C SER A 270 -11.54 -1.33 8.21
N ASP A 271 -11.95 -2.18 9.16
CA ASP A 271 -13.33 -2.66 9.26
C ASP A 271 -14.24 -1.48 9.65
N GLY A 272 -14.51 -0.58 8.70
CA GLY A 272 -15.18 0.68 8.98
C GLY A 272 -15.64 1.42 7.74
N ALA A 273 -16.89 1.17 7.35
CA ALA A 273 -17.75 2.03 6.54
C ALA A 273 -17.16 2.61 5.25
N LEU A 274 -17.55 2.02 4.12
CA LEU A 274 -17.72 2.77 2.87
C LEU A 274 -18.43 4.10 3.22
N PRO A 275 -17.86 5.27 2.90
CA PRO A 275 -18.54 6.53 3.10
C PRO A 275 -19.91 6.42 2.42
N HIS A 276 -20.97 6.68 3.18
CA HIS A 276 -22.34 6.58 2.70
C HIS A 276 -22.48 7.31 1.37
N LEU A 277 -22.88 6.59 0.30
CA LEU A 277 -23.27 7.15 -1.01
C LEU A 277 -24.28 8.32 -0.90
N ALA A 278 -24.92 8.50 0.25
CA ALA A 278 -25.83 9.59 0.56
C ALA A 278 -25.15 10.98 0.56
N ASP A 279 -23.89 11.11 0.99
CA ASP A 279 -23.22 12.41 1.10
C ASP A 279 -22.83 12.98 -0.28
N TYR A 280 -22.55 12.11 -1.26
CA TYR A 280 -22.26 12.54 -2.63
C TYR A 280 -23.47 13.11 -3.38
N ARG A 281 -24.70 12.78 -2.95
CA ARG A 281 -25.93 13.38 -3.52
C ARG A 281 -26.14 14.83 -3.09
N GLN A 282 -25.52 15.29 -1.99
CA GLN A 282 -25.65 16.69 -1.57
C GLN A 282 -24.67 17.63 -2.29
N VAL A 283 -23.47 17.15 -2.65
CA VAL A 283 -22.47 17.99 -3.35
C VAL A 283 -22.93 18.35 -4.77
N THR A 284 -23.64 17.45 -5.45
CA THR A 284 -24.21 17.70 -6.78
C THR A 284 -25.32 18.77 -6.79
N ARG A 285 -26.02 19.01 -5.66
CA ARG A 285 -27.01 20.10 -5.56
C ARG A 285 -26.37 21.49 -5.42
N ARG A 286 -25.17 21.61 -4.86
CA ARG A 286 -24.48 22.91 -4.74
C ARG A 286 -23.88 23.39 -6.06
N HIS A 287 -23.44 22.49 -6.93
CA HIS A 287 -22.86 22.87 -8.23
C HIS A 287 -23.91 23.16 -9.32
N GLN A 288 -25.16 22.71 -9.19
CA GLN A 288 -26.23 23.06 -10.12
C GLN A 288 -26.71 24.52 -10.00
N ASN A 289 -26.51 25.18 -8.86
CA ASN A 289 -27.00 26.54 -8.64
C ASN A 289 -26.08 27.66 -9.17
N HIS A 290 -24.87 27.35 -9.67
CA HIS A 290 -23.94 28.35 -10.21
C HIS A 290 -23.94 28.46 -11.75
N PHE A 291 -24.75 27.65 -12.45
CA PHE A 291 -24.91 27.71 -13.91
C PHE A 291 -26.36 28.08 -14.31
N ALA A 292 -26.85 29.22 -13.85
CA ALA A 292 -27.98 29.91 -14.46
C ALA A 292 -27.72 31.42 -14.39
N GLY A 293 -27.33 32.02 -15.50
CA GLY A 293 -27.06 33.45 -15.60
C GLY A 293 -28.34 34.28 -15.74
N GLN A 294 -28.28 35.54 -15.31
CA GLN A 294 -28.78 36.70 -16.06
C GLN A 294 -28.37 38.01 -15.36
N GLY A 295 -27.92 38.97 -16.17
CA GLY A 295 -27.38 40.24 -15.73
C GLY A 295 -28.43 41.26 -15.35
N HIS A 296 -28.02 42.24 -14.55
CA HIS A 296 -28.64 43.55 -14.51
C HIS A 296 -27.57 44.62 -14.24
N VAL A 297 -27.54 45.60 -15.14
CA VAL A 297 -26.80 46.87 -15.02
C VAL A 297 -27.70 47.86 -14.29
N HIS A 298 -27.20 48.53 -13.25
CA HIS A 298 -27.54 49.92 -12.94
C HIS A 298 -26.44 50.55 -12.09
N GLY A 299 -25.92 51.69 -12.57
CA GLY A 299 -24.93 52.50 -11.86
C GLY A 299 -25.55 53.56 -10.95
N LYS A 300 -24.78 53.98 -9.94
CA LYS A 300 -24.48 55.37 -9.51
C LYS A 300 -23.81 55.33 -8.12
N MET A 301 -22.58 55.84 -8.04
CA MET A 301 -21.97 56.43 -6.83
C MET A 301 -22.67 57.78 -6.50
N PRO A 302 -22.44 58.48 -5.36
CA PRO A 302 -21.43 58.29 -4.29
C PRO A 302 -21.96 58.48 -2.84
N ALA A 303 -21.11 58.24 -1.82
CA ALA A 303 -20.74 59.22 -0.77
C ALA A 303 -20.17 58.60 0.53
N HIS A 304 -19.30 59.39 1.16
CA HIS A 304 -18.42 59.20 2.31
C HIS A 304 -19.08 59.13 3.71
N ARG A 305 -18.32 58.58 4.69
CA ARG A 305 -17.91 59.15 6.03
C ARG A 305 -17.83 58.03 7.11
N HIS A 306 -16.65 57.69 7.63
CA HIS A 306 -15.91 58.22 8.81
C HIS A 306 -16.46 57.86 10.22
N ALA A 307 -15.72 56.97 10.89
CA ALA A 307 -15.02 57.13 12.18
C ALA A 307 -15.72 57.08 13.56
N ALA A 308 -14.87 56.69 14.54
CA ALA A 308 -14.94 56.82 16.01
C ALA A 308 -15.66 55.66 16.76
N SER A 309 -15.22 55.10 17.90
CA SER A 309 -14.22 55.49 18.91
C SER A 309 -14.06 54.36 19.98
N HIS A 310 -12.87 54.21 20.56
CA HIS A 310 -12.62 53.63 21.91
C HIS A 310 -13.27 54.51 23.03
N PRO A 311 -13.29 54.24 24.37
CA PRO A 311 -12.44 53.36 25.22
C PRO A 311 -13.10 52.72 26.52
N HIS A 312 -12.25 52.10 27.37
CA HIS A 312 -12.33 51.80 28.84
C HIS A 312 -13.24 50.65 29.33
N ASP A 313 -12.72 49.58 29.97
CA ASP A 313 -12.11 49.38 31.32
C ASP A 313 -13.16 48.97 32.37
N HIS A 314 -12.92 47.83 33.03
CA HIS A 314 -13.25 47.52 34.43
C HIS A 314 -12.50 46.24 34.84
N GLY A 315 -11.62 46.38 35.84
CA GLY A 315 -11.10 45.27 36.62
C GLY A 315 -12.06 44.82 37.72
N ASP A 316 -11.81 43.63 38.25
CA ASP A 316 -11.85 43.37 39.69
C ASP A 316 -10.97 42.17 40.03
N GLU A 317 -10.24 42.34 41.13
CA GLU A 317 -9.17 41.52 41.67
C GLU A 317 -9.68 40.26 42.38
N HIS A 318 -8.85 39.21 42.49
CA HIS A 318 -8.61 38.52 43.78
C HIS A 318 -7.36 37.61 43.75
N VAL A 319 -6.29 38.11 44.39
CA VAL A 319 -5.42 37.52 45.44
C VAL A 319 -4.80 36.10 45.27
N HIS A 320 -3.47 36.12 45.17
CA HIS A 320 -2.42 35.09 45.30
C HIS A 320 -2.17 34.67 46.79
N PRO A 321 -1.45 33.56 47.16
CA PRO A 321 -0.02 33.39 46.83
C PRO A 321 0.57 32.00 46.59
N HIS A 322 1.71 32.05 45.91
CA HIS A 322 2.76 31.04 45.78
C HIS A 322 3.48 30.80 47.10
N ASP A 323 4.07 29.60 47.24
CA ASP A 323 5.19 29.35 48.14
C ASP A 323 6.32 28.62 47.38
N HIS A 324 7.54 29.09 47.58
CA HIS A 324 8.82 28.57 47.12
C HIS A 324 9.71 28.44 48.36
N GLY A 325 10.49 27.35 48.46
CA GLY A 325 11.56 27.23 49.44
C GLY A 325 12.60 26.20 49.03
N ASP A 326 13.75 26.69 48.57
CA ASP A 326 15.02 25.98 48.35
C ASP A 326 15.77 25.73 49.68
N ASP A 327 16.65 24.72 49.72
CA ASP A 327 18.02 24.78 50.27
C ASP A 327 18.75 23.43 50.03
N VAL A 328 19.79 23.34 49.17
CA VAL A 328 21.24 23.59 49.37
C VAL A 328 22.03 22.42 49.99
N HIS A 329 23.05 21.93 49.24
CA HIS A 329 24.45 21.60 49.64
C HIS A 329 25.11 20.70 48.56
N SER A 330 26.01 21.20 47.71
CA SER A 330 27.46 21.45 47.89
C SER A 330 28.33 20.30 47.34
N HIS A 331 28.96 20.57 46.18
CA HIS A 331 30.07 19.83 45.60
C HIS A 331 31.40 20.41 46.13
N GLY A 332 32.35 19.52 46.43
CA GLY A 332 33.75 19.86 46.66
C GLY A 332 34.65 19.05 45.73
N GLU A 333 35.41 19.74 44.88
CA GLU A 333 36.54 19.22 44.10
C GLU A 333 37.77 19.04 45.01
N HIS A 334 38.71 18.14 44.63
CA HIS A 334 40.15 18.45 44.54
C HIS A 334 40.96 17.30 43.89
N HIS A 335 41.96 17.73 43.11
CA HIS A 335 42.91 17.01 42.25
C HIS A 335 44.08 16.28 42.97
N HIS A 336 44.68 15.24 42.34
CA HIS A 336 46.05 15.20 41.74
C HIS A 336 46.72 13.80 41.64
N GLU A 337 47.37 13.60 40.48
CA GLU A 337 48.40 12.66 39.96
C GLU A 337 49.31 11.81 40.89
N HIS A 338 49.63 10.56 40.45
CA HIS A 338 50.92 10.11 39.83
C HIS A 338 50.97 8.55 39.65
N GLY A 339 51.56 8.05 38.55
CA GLY A 339 51.74 6.61 38.19
C GLY A 339 52.98 5.93 38.85
N PRO A 340 53.67 4.90 38.27
CA PRO A 340 53.42 4.04 37.09
C PRO A 340 53.76 2.51 37.27
N ARG A 341 53.77 1.73 36.15
CA ARG A 341 54.51 0.45 35.85
C ARG A 341 53.95 -0.88 36.42
N ASP A 342 54.04 -2.08 35.81
CA ASP A 342 54.89 -2.63 34.73
C ASP A 342 54.22 -3.84 34.01
N GLU A 343 54.87 -4.21 32.90
CA GLU A 343 54.73 -5.32 31.94
C GLU A 343 54.52 -6.74 32.50
N ASP A 344 53.85 -7.63 31.74
CA ASP A 344 54.48 -8.90 31.36
C ASP A 344 53.95 -9.45 30.02
N ALA A 345 54.90 -9.85 29.18
CA ALA A 345 54.74 -10.43 27.86
C ALA A 345 55.36 -11.84 27.88
N GLY A 346 54.52 -12.87 27.83
CA GLY A 346 54.94 -14.27 27.70
C GLY A 346 54.69 -14.83 26.31
N LYS A 347 55.73 -14.88 25.47
CA LYS A 347 55.80 -15.67 24.24
C LYS A 347 55.69 -17.17 24.54
N ARG A 348 54.93 -17.90 23.71
CA ARG A 348 55.40 -19.07 22.93
C ARG A 348 54.49 -19.30 21.74
#